data_AF-E5ARG1-F1
#
_entry.id   AF-E5ARG1-F1
#
_cell.length_a   1.000
_cell.length_b   1.000
_cell.length_c   1.000
_cell.angle_alpha   90.00
_cell.angle_beta   90.00
_cell.angle_gamma   90.00
#
_symmetry.space_group_name_H-M   'P 1'
#
loop_
_entity.id
_entity.type
_entity.pdbx_description
1 polymer ?
#
loop_
_entity_poly.entity_id
_entity_poly.type
_entity_poly.pdbx_seq_one_letter_code
_entity_poly.pdbx_strand_id
1 'polypeptide(L)' 'MGLVVADLMFELNRASGATLVLVTHDTELAQRCDAILTLEAGRLA' A
#
# COMPACT_ATOMS: atom_id res chain seq x y z
N MET A 1 -5.83 -13.74 -2.66
CA MET A 1 -6.73 -13.60 -1.49
C MET A 1 -6.24 -12.52 -0.50
N GLY A 2 -5.86 -11.33 -0.98
CA GLY A 2 -5.45 -10.19 -0.13
C GLY A 2 -6.24 -8.89 -0.36
N LEU A 3 -7.08 -8.84 -1.40
CA LEU A 3 -7.77 -7.63 -1.84
C LEU A 3 -8.71 -7.05 -0.76
N VAL A 4 -9.50 -7.90 -0.11
CA VAL A 4 -10.53 -7.45 0.84
C VAL A 4 -9.95 -6.72 2.06
N VAL A 5 -8.80 -7.17 2.57
CA VAL A 5 -8.15 -6.53 3.73
C VAL A 5 -7.56 -5.18 3.33
N ALA A 6 -6.95 -5.11 2.15
CA ALA A 6 -6.35 -3.88 1.67
C ALA A 6 -7.42 -2.83 1.34
N ASP A 7 -8.54 -3.23 0.75
CA ASP A 7 -9.71 -2.35 0.52
C ASP A 7 -10.18 -1.69 1.81
N LEU A 8 -10.36 -2.49 2.86
CA LEU A 8 -10.76 -1.99 4.18
C LEU A 8 -9.70 -1.06 4.78
N MET A 9 -8.41 -1.38 4.64
CA MET A 9 -7.32 -0.52 5.11
C MET A 9 -7.32 0.84 4.41
N PHE A 10 -7.56 0.89 3.10
CA PHE A 10 -7.64 2.14 2.35
C PHE A 10 -8.85 2.98 2.77
N GLU A 11 -10.02 2.36 2.95
CA GLU A 11 -11.22 3.06 3.46
C GLU A 11 -10.98 3.63 4.85
N LEU A 12 -10.41 2.83 5.76
CA LEU A 12 -10.12 3.24 7.12
C LEU A 12 -9.09 4.38 7.16
N ASN A 13 -8.07 4.30 6.30
CA ASN A 13 -7.05 5.33 6.17
C ASN A 13 -7.65 6.67 5.72
N ARG A 14 -8.51 6.65 4.70
CA ARG A 14 -9.25 7.84 4.23
C ARG A 14 -10.16 8.42 5.30
N ALA A 15 -10.86 7.58 6.05
CA ALA A 15 -11.76 8.02 7.11
C ALA A 15 -11.02 8.60 8.33
N SER A 16 -9.86 8.03 8.67
CA SER A 16 -9.09 8.41 9.86
C SER A 16 -8.08 9.54 9.62
N GLY A 17 -7.79 9.87 8.35
CA GLY A 17 -6.76 10.85 7.99
C GLY A 17 -5.33 10.44 8.40
N ALA A 18 -5.10 9.15 8.63
CA ALA A 18 -3.81 8.61 9.02
C ALA A 18 -2.89 8.43 7.80
N THR A 19 -1.63 8.01 8.01
CA THR A 19 -0.74 7.56 6.92
C THR A 19 -0.74 6.04 6.86
N LEU A 20 -1.02 5.46 5.69
CA LEU A 20 -0.97 4.02 5.45
C LEU A 20 0.31 3.67 4.68
N VAL A 21 1.12 2.78 5.24
CA VAL A 21 2.27 2.20 4.55
C VAL A 21 1.96 0.73 4.27
N LEU A 22 2.02 0.34 3.00
CA LEU A 22 1.73 -1.03 2.55
C LEU A 22 2.95 -1.63 1.87
N VAL A 23 3.33 -2.85 2.26
CA VAL A 23 4.38 -3.64 1.60
C VAL A 23 3.72 -4.82 0.91
N THR A 24 3.88 -4.92 -0.40
CA THR A 24 3.26 -5.98 -1.20
C THR A 24 4.14 -6.33 -2.40
N HIS A 25 4.03 -7.56 -2.87
CA HIS A 25 4.58 -8.00 -4.16
C HIS A 25 3.53 -7.90 -5.29
N ASP A 26 2.30 -7.50 -4.96
CA ASP A 26 1.21 -7.28 -5.91
C ASP A 26 1.25 -5.85 -6.46
N THR A 27 1.63 -5.72 -7.72
CA THR A 27 1.70 -4.44 -8.42
C THR A 27 0.35 -3.76 -8.61
N GLU A 28 -0.75 -4.51 -8.78
CA GLU A 28 -2.09 -3.92 -8.94
C GLU A 28 -2.51 -3.23 -7.64
N LEU A 29 -2.17 -3.83 -6.51
CA LEU A 29 -2.44 -3.22 -5.21
C LEU A 29 -1.56 -2.00 -4.95
N ALA A 30 -0.28 -2.05 -5.32
CA ALA A 30 0.65 -0.93 -5.17
C ALA A 30 0.21 0.31 -5.98
N GLN A 31 -0.37 0.10 -7.18
CA GLN A 31 -0.91 1.17 -8.03
C GLN A 31 -2.05 1.97 -7.39
N ARG A 32 -2.64 1.47 -6.30
CA ARG A 32 -3.70 2.16 -5.55
C ARG A 32 -3.16 3.08 -4.46
N CYS A 33 -1.88 3.00 -4.13
CA CYS A 33 -1.21 3.90 -3.20
C CYS A 33 -0.89 5.25 -3.86
N ASP A 34 -0.82 6.32 -3.07
CA ASP A 34 -0.48 7.66 -3.57
C ASP A 34 0.97 7.75 -4.07
N ALA A 35 1.85 6.93 -3.49
CA ALA A 35 3.25 6.80 -3.88
C ALA A 35 3.67 5.33 -3.84
N ILE A 36 4.54 4.96 -4.78
CA ILE A 36 5.15 3.63 -4.85
C ILE A 36 6.65 3.81 -4.69
N LEU A 37 7.22 3.09 -3.73
CA LEU A 37 8.65 3.03 -3.49
C LEU A 37 9.14 1.61 -3.72
N THR A 38 10.18 1.44 -4.52
CA THR A 38 10.80 0.14 -4.77
C THR A 38 12.00 -0.03 -3.86
N LEU A 39 12.04 -1.16 -3.15
CA LEU A 39 13.17 -1.56 -2.32
C LEU A 39 13.98 -2.62 -3.08
N GLU A 40 15.25 -2.32 -3.34
CA GLU A 40 16.21 -3.26 -3.93
C GLU A 40 17.38 -3.46 -2.98
N ALA A 41 17.64 -4.70 -2.58
CA ALA A 41 18.73 -5.07 -1.67
C ALA A 41 18.79 -4.20 -0.38
N GLY A 42 17.63 -3.82 0.17
CA GLY A 42 17.53 -2.99 1.38
C GLY A 42 17.74 -1.49 1.17
N ARG A 43 17.73 -1.02 -0.08
CA ARG A 43 17.82 0.41 -0.43
C ARG A 43 16.60 0.84 -1.24
N LEU A 44 16.17 2.08 -1.05
CA LEU A 44 15.20 2.70 -1.94
C LEU A 44 15.89 2.95 -3.28
N ALA A 45 15.29 2.43 -4.36
CA ALA A 45 15.74 2.61 -5.73
C ALA A 45 15.15 3.90 -6.34
#